data_AF-A0A9Q3HQ28-F1
#
_entry.id   AF-A0A9Q3HQ28-F1
#
_cell.length_a   1.000
_cell.length_b   1.000
_cell.length_c   1.000
_cell.angle_alpha   90.00
_cell.angle_beta   90.00
_cell.angle_gamma   90.00
#
_symmetry.space_group_name_H-M   'P 1'
#
loop_
_entity.id
_entity.type
_entity.pdbx_description
1 polymer ?
#
loop_
_entity_poly.entity_id
_entity_poly.type
_entity_poly.pdbx_seq_one_letter_code
_entity_poly.pdbx_strand_id
1 'polypeptide(L)'
;MSLQLTQISKKYYSPPLLIDESLDIASGCDLKPLYPPTFIIKTKLLYYQAEGLSFLIDSESPNSVLAISFWKRISSPSRILWQHKITNETIMTSNSDLHPPSPLGSILAYDMGLGKSLQEISLVAHTLNSERNYQKSSLSTISGCQATIIVCRKRFIENWEEEINKHTHPNNLHVLQYHGSNCHKDFIIKSIQRNIIITTYETLRMDFRSTPKGPVYNYQWYRVLLDEAQ
;
A
#
# COMPACT_ATOMS: atom_id res chain seq x y z
N MET A 1 -44.54 -15.28 37.88
CA MET A 1 -44.83 -15.37 36.44
C MET A 1 -43.60 -14.89 35.70
N SER A 2 -42.67 -15.81 35.42
CA SER A 2 -41.33 -15.54 34.89
C SER A 2 -41.34 -15.49 33.35
N LEU A 3 -40.91 -14.37 32.78
CA LEU A 3 -40.70 -14.21 31.34
C LEU A 3 -39.30 -14.74 30.96
N GLN A 4 -39.25 -15.76 30.12
CA GLN A 4 -38.02 -16.28 29.52
C GLN A 4 -37.59 -15.37 28.35
N LEU A 5 -36.30 -14.99 28.35
CA LEU A 5 -35.61 -14.30 27.27
C LEU A 5 -35.23 -15.32 26.18
N THR A 6 -35.82 -15.19 24.99
CA THR A 6 -35.42 -15.92 23.79
C THR A 6 -34.19 -15.24 23.16
N GLN A 7 -33.07 -15.95 23.13
CA GLN A 7 -31.86 -15.52 22.41
C GLN A 7 -32.10 -15.56 20.89
N ILE A 8 -31.94 -14.41 20.23
CA ILE A 8 -31.91 -14.31 18.77
C ILE A 8 -30.46 -14.49 18.32
N SER A 9 -30.15 -15.65 17.73
CA SER A 9 -28.87 -15.93 17.09
C SER A 9 -28.70 -15.05 15.84
N LYS A 10 -27.69 -14.17 15.83
CA LYS A 10 -27.25 -13.47 14.61
C LYS A 10 -26.64 -14.49 13.65
N LYS A 11 -27.37 -14.83 12.58
CA LYS A 11 -26.80 -15.54 11.43
C LYS A 11 -25.91 -14.57 10.65
N TYR A 12 -24.60 -14.78 10.69
CA TYR A 12 -23.69 -14.16 9.72
C TYR A 12 -24.03 -14.70 8.34
N TYR A 13 -24.26 -13.81 7.38
CA TYR A 13 -24.41 -14.17 5.98
C TYR A 13 -23.05 -14.63 5.46
N SER A 14 -22.91 -15.92 5.20
CA SER A 14 -21.78 -16.48 4.43
C SER A 14 -22.10 -16.34 2.94
N PRO A 15 -21.29 -15.63 2.13
CA PRO A 15 -21.46 -15.65 0.69
C PRO A 15 -21.22 -17.07 0.16
N PRO A 16 -21.88 -17.47 -0.95
CA PRO A 16 -21.74 -18.82 -1.49
C PRO A 16 -20.31 -19.06 -1.98
N LEU A 17 -19.64 -20.02 -1.34
CA LEU A 17 -18.35 -20.58 -1.76
C LEU A 17 -18.55 -21.35 -3.07
N LEU A 18 -18.14 -20.74 -4.19
CA LEU A 18 -17.82 -21.42 -5.44
C LEU A 18 -16.39 -21.01 -5.85
N ILE A 19 -15.44 -21.19 -4.94
CA ILE A 19 -14.03 -21.30 -5.29
C ILE A 19 -13.70 -22.76 -5.04
N ASP A 20 -13.46 -23.48 -6.12
CA ASP A 20 -13.05 -24.87 -6.13
C ASP A 20 -11.92 -25.08 -5.10
N GLU A 21 -12.12 -25.95 -4.10
CA GLU A 21 -11.13 -26.32 -3.07
C GLU A 21 -9.84 -26.93 -3.67
N SER A 22 -9.76 -27.06 -5.00
CA SER A 22 -8.63 -27.60 -5.76
C SER A 22 -7.58 -26.55 -6.19
N LEU A 23 -7.90 -25.25 -6.17
CA LEU A 23 -6.94 -24.19 -6.49
C LEU A 23 -6.16 -23.79 -5.23
N ASP A 24 -5.00 -24.42 -5.03
CA ASP A 24 -3.99 -24.06 -4.01
C ASP A 24 -3.44 -22.64 -4.27
N ILE A 25 -4.26 -21.62 -4.01
CA ILE A 25 -3.94 -20.19 -4.10
C ILE A 25 -3.79 -19.69 -2.67
N ALA A 26 -2.65 -19.06 -2.37
CA ALA A 26 -2.37 -18.54 -1.05
C ALA A 26 -3.33 -17.39 -0.72
N SER A 27 -3.87 -17.41 0.49
CA SER A 27 -4.66 -16.34 1.06
C SER A 27 -3.77 -15.34 1.76
N GLY A 28 -4.17 -14.06 1.78
CA GLY A 28 -3.49 -13.04 2.60
C GLY A 28 -3.47 -13.38 4.08
N CYS A 29 -4.40 -14.24 4.55
CA CYS A 29 -4.44 -14.74 5.93
C CYS A 29 -3.37 -15.81 6.22
N ASP A 30 -2.71 -16.35 5.19
CA ASP A 30 -1.64 -17.35 5.36
C ASP A 30 -0.30 -16.69 5.68
N LEU A 31 -0.21 -15.36 5.55
CA LEU A 31 0.98 -14.60 5.86
C LEU A 31 1.12 -14.40 7.38
N LYS A 32 2.35 -14.55 7.87
CA LYS A 32 2.64 -14.30 9.29
C LYS A 32 2.49 -12.81 9.62
N PRO A 33 1.87 -12.45 10.75
CA PRO A 33 1.72 -11.06 11.14
C PRO A 33 3.08 -10.37 11.28
N LEU A 34 3.17 -9.18 10.70
CA LEU A 34 4.36 -8.35 10.72
C LEU A 34 4.13 -7.11 11.59
N TYR A 35 5.13 -6.72 12.35
CA TYR A 35 5.07 -5.54 13.23
C TYR A 35 6.08 -4.48 12.79
N PRO A 36 5.71 -3.20 12.82
CA PRO A 36 6.60 -2.12 12.42
C PRO A 36 7.70 -1.89 13.47
N PRO A 37 8.77 -1.17 13.11
CA PRO A 37 9.84 -0.84 14.04
C PRO A 37 9.31 0.01 15.21
N THR A 38 9.47 -0.50 16.43
CA THR A 38 8.92 0.13 17.65
C THR A 38 9.59 1.46 18.02
N PHE A 39 10.78 1.74 17.48
CA PHE A 39 11.43 3.04 17.65
C PHE A 39 10.82 4.14 16.77
N ILE A 40 10.04 3.77 15.75
CA ILE A 40 9.31 4.70 14.87
C ILE A 40 7.84 4.75 15.28
N ILE A 41 7.19 3.59 15.36
CA ILE A 41 5.77 3.45 15.67
C ILE A 41 5.60 3.17 17.16
N LYS A 42 4.94 4.08 17.88
CA LYS A 42 4.67 3.94 19.32
C LYS A 42 3.42 3.13 19.62
N THR A 43 2.47 3.09 18.68
CA THR A 43 1.21 2.37 18.86
C THR A 43 1.37 0.90 18.48
N LYS A 44 0.93 0.00 19.36
CA LYS A 44 0.94 -1.43 19.06
C LYS A 44 -0.16 -1.76 18.06
N LEU A 45 0.19 -2.45 16.98
CA LEU A 45 -0.78 -3.00 16.05
C LEU A 45 -1.58 -4.12 16.72
N LEU A 46 -2.89 -4.16 16.43
CA LEU A 46 -3.71 -5.34 16.68
C LEU A 46 -3.30 -6.46 15.74
N TYR A 47 -3.63 -7.71 16.09
CA TYR A 47 -3.20 -8.89 15.34
C TYR A 47 -3.63 -8.81 13.85
N TYR A 48 -4.90 -8.51 13.57
CA TYR A 48 -5.40 -8.35 12.21
C TYR A 48 -4.73 -7.17 11.47
N GLN A 49 -4.30 -6.14 12.21
CA GLN A 49 -3.59 -5.01 11.61
C GLN A 49 -2.18 -5.41 11.18
N ALA A 50 -1.52 -6.26 11.96
CA ALA A 50 -0.21 -6.84 11.67
C ALA A 50 -0.26 -7.85 10.51
N GLU A 51 -1.32 -8.64 10.39
CA GLU A 51 -1.59 -9.47 9.20
C GLU A 51 -1.77 -8.59 7.97
N GLY A 52 -2.59 -7.54 8.07
CA GLY A 52 -2.76 -6.57 6.99
C GLY A 52 -1.46 -5.87 6.60
N LEU A 53 -0.58 -5.55 7.55
CA LEU A 53 0.75 -5.02 7.24
C LEU A 53 1.61 -6.02 6.48
N SER A 54 1.58 -7.31 6.86
CA SER A 54 2.30 -8.34 6.12
C SER A 54 1.77 -8.48 4.68
N PHE A 55 0.45 -8.41 4.50
CA PHE A 55 -0.18 -8.41 3.19
C PHE A 55 0.28 -7.23 2.34
N LEU A 56 0.32 -6.02 2.91
CA LEU A 56 0.81 -4.83 2.22
C LEU A 56 2.27 -5.00 1.76
N ILE A 57 3.14 -5.48 2.64
CA ILE A 57 4.56 -5.70 2.32
C ILE A 57 4.74 -6.77 1.24
N ASP A 58 3.99 -7.86 1.31
CA ASP A 58 4.02 -8.88 0.26
C ASP A 58 3.56 -8.31 -1.08
N SER A 59 2.48 -7.52 -1.10
CA SER A 59 1.94 -6.92 -2.32
C SER A 59 2.88 -5.90 -2.99
N GLU A 60 3.81 -5.32 -2.25
CA GLU A 60 4.83 -4.41 -2.78
C GLU A 60 6.13 -5.12 -3.17
N SER A 61 6.22 -6.43 -2.91
CA SER A 61 7.37 -7.24 -3.26
C SER A 61 7.27 -7.74 -4.70
N PRO A 62 8.31 -7.56 -5.53
CA PRO A 62 8.41 -8.25 -6.82
C PRO A 62 8.35 -9.77 -6.69
N ASN A 63 8.68 -10.32 -5.52
CA ASN A 63 8.60 -11.75 -5.19
C ASN A 63 7.41 -12.06 -4.27
N SER A 64 6.27 -11.36 -4.45
CA SER A 64 5.05 -11.58 -3.69
C SER A 64 4.63 -13.05 -3.70
N VAL A 65 4.55 -13.66 -2.51
CA VAL A 65 4.11 -15.05 -2.36
C VAL A 65 2.67 -15.20 -2.85
N LEU A 66 1.81 -14.22 -2.54
CA LEU A 66 0.42 -14.23 -2.95
C LEU A 66 0.29 -14.14 -4.46
N ALA A 67 1.01 -13.22 -5.10
CA ALA A 67 0.95 -13.05 -6.55
C ALA A 67 1.51 -14.29 -7.29
N ILE A 68 2.61 -14.86 -6.79
CA ILE A 68 3.18 -16.11 -7.31
C ILE A 68 2.17 -17.27 -7.22
N SER A 69 1.37 -17.32 -6.16
CA SER A 69 0.43 -18.41 -5.94
C SER A 69 -0.65 -18.53 -7.03
N PHE A 70 -0.90 -17.48 -7.81
CA PHE A 70 -1.80 -17.55 -8.97
C PHE A 70 -1.21 -18.26 -10.18
N TRP A 71 0.08 -18.59 -10.16
CA TRP A 71 0.79 -19.20 -11.29
C TRP A 71 1.17 -20.64 -11.02
N LYS A 72 1.13 -21.46 -12.06
CA LYS A 72 1.64 -22.83 -12.07
C LYS A 72 2.71 -22.96 -13.14
N ARG A 73 3.86 -23.52 -12.76
CA ARG A 73 4.91 -23.85 -13.73
C ARG A 73 4.53 -25.08 -14.53
N ILE A 74 4.65 -25.00 -15.85
CA ILE A 74 4.47 -26.12 -16.77
C ILE A 74 5.85 -26.51 -17.32
N SER A 75 6.13 -27.81 -17.33
CA SER A 75 7.38 -28.33 -17.89
C SER A 75 7.40 -28.17 -19.40
N SER A 76 8.44 -27.50 -19.92
CA SER A 76 8.76 -27.48 -21.35
C SER A 76 10.25 -27.82 -21.52
N PRO A 77 10.64 -28.52 -22.60
CA PRO A 77 11.99 -29.04 -22.76
C PRO A 77 13.11 -27.98 -22.81
N SER A 78 12.78 -26.73 -23.12
CA SER A 78 13.78 -25.68 -23.38
C SER A 78 13.53 -24.34 -22.68
N ARG A 79 12.33 -24.12 -22.12
CA ARG A 79 11.92 -22.83 -21.54
C ARG A 79 11.01 -23.03 -20.33
N ILE A 80 10.94 -22.03 -19.46
CA ILE A 80 9.98 -22.01 -18.36
C ILE A 80 8.67 -21.43 -18.88
N LEU A 81 7.59 -22.22 -18.80
CA LEU A 81 6.24 -21.78 -19.12
C LEU A 81 5.45 -21.64 -17.82
N TRP A 82 4.79 -20.51 -17.64
CA TRP A 82 3.87 -20.25 -16.53
C TRP A 82 2.45 -20.21 -17.03
N GLN A 83 1.53 -20.82 -16.31
CA GLN A 83 0.09 -20.74 -16.57
C GLN A 83 -0.62 -20.10 -15.38
N HIS A 84 -1.46 -19.12 -15.65
CA HIS A 84 -2.31 -18.51 -14.64
C HIS A 84 -3.43 -19.47 -14.28
N LYS A 85 -3.58 -19.80 -12.99
CA LYS A 85 -4.51 -20.83 -12.50
C LYS A 85 -5.99 -20.49 -12.76
N ILE A 86 -6.34 -19.21 -12.89
CA ILE A 86 -7.73 -18.77 -13.07
C ILE A 86 -8.06 -18.55 -14.55
N THR A 87 -7.22 -17.81 -15.27
CA THR A 87 -7.51 -17.42 -16.67
C THR A 87 -7.02 -18.46 -17.68
N ASN A 88 -6.22 -19.43 -17.23
CA ASN A 88 -5.51 -20.41 -18.07
C ASN A 88 -4.53 -19.80 -19.09
N GLU A 89 -4.28 -18.49 -19.03
CA GLU A 89 -3.32 -17.81 -19.88
C GLU A 89 -1.90 -18.28 -19.59
N THR A 90 -1.09 -18.41 -20.64
CA THR A 90 0.29 -18.87 -20.53
C THR A 90 1.27 -17.78 -20.88
N ILE A 91 2.25 -17.57 -20.02
CA ILE A 91 3.35 -16.62 -20.22
C ILE A 91 4.66 -17.39 -20.29
N MET A 92 5.46 -17.07 -21.30
CA MET A 92 6.83 -17.53 -21.43
C MET A 92 7.76 -16.51 -20.80
N THR A 93 8.54 -16.92 -19.82
CA THR A 93 9.52 -16.04 -19.17
C THR A 93 10.94 -16.46 -19.52
N SER A 94 11.90 -15.58 -19.27
CA SER A 94 13.31 -15.93 -19.39
C SER A 94 13.71 -16.90 -18.27
N ASN A 95 14.81 -17.63 -18.44
CA ASN A 95 15.25 -18.60 -17.42
C ASN A 95 15.69 -17.95 -16.10
N SER A 96 15.87 -16.61 -16.06
CA SER A 96 16.18 -15.87 -14.83
C SER A 96 14.94 -15.49 -14.02
N ASP A 97 13.75 -15.54 -14.61
CA ASP A 97 12.53 -15.09 -13.95
C ASP A 97 11.91 -16.22 -13.12
N LEU A 98 11.75 -15.99 -11.82
CA LEU A 98 11.16 -16.95 -10.89
C LEU A 98 9.65 -17.12 -11.08
N HIS A 99 8.98 -16.14 -11.69
CA HIS A 99 7.55 -16.13 -12.01
C HIS A 99 7.22 -14.95 -12.94
N PRO A 100 6.01 -14.89 -13.54
CA PRO A 100 5.60 -13.73 -14.32
C PRO A 100 5.48 -12.46 -13.46
N PRO A 101 5.79 -11.28 -14.03
CA PRO A 101 5.69 -10.03 -13.29
C PRO A 101 4.25 -9.79 -12.82
N SER A 102 4.12 -9.31 -11.59
CA SER A 102 2.82 -9.01 -10.97
C SER A 102 2.73 -7.51 -10.67
N PRO A 103 1.52 -6.92 -10.74
CA PRO A 103 1.34 -5.54 -10.36
C PRO A 103 1.74 -5.35 -8.89
N LEU A 104 2.44 -4.25 -8.61
CA LEU A 104 2.82 -3.90 -7.24
C LEU A 104 1.73 -3.04 -6.60
N GLY A 105 1.45 -3.33 -5.34
CA GLY A 105 0.46 -2.63 -4.54
C GLY A 105 -0.80 -3.43 -4.29
N SER A 106 -1.73 -2.82 -3.55
CA SER A 106 -2.90 -3.50 -3.02
C SER A 106 -4.04 -2.54 -2.72
N ILE A 107 -5.21 -3.10 -2.42
CA ILE A 107 -6.41 -2.36 -2.04
C ILE A 107 -6.82 -2.79 -0.63
N LEU A 108 -6.95 -1.83 0.29
CA LEU A 108 -7.45 -2.06 1.64
C LEU A 108 -8.93 -1.65 1.73
N ALA A 109 -9.83 -2.59 1.49
CA ALA A 109 -11.28 -2.38 1.51
C ALA A 109 -11.90 -2.69 2.89
N TYR A 110 -11.27 -2.24 3.98
CA TYR A 110 -11.80 -2.44 5.33
C TYR A 110 -12.90 -1.43 5.68
N ASP A 111 -13.80 -1.84 6.58
CA ASP A 111 -14.76 -0.93 7.21
C ASP A 111 -14.06 0.27 7.89
N MET A 112 -14.80 1.37 8.01
CA MET A 112 -14.34 2.56 8.73
C MET A 112 -14.09 2.22 10.20
N GLY A 113 -13.02 2.77 10.79
CA GLY A 113 -12.70 2.59 12.20
C GLY A 113 -11.81 1.38 12.54
N LEU A 114 -11.43 0.56 11.55
CA LEU A 114 -10.51 -0.58 11.77
C LEU A 114 -9.02 -0.19 11.85
N GLY A 115 -8.70 1.10 11.70
CA GLY A 115 -7.34 1.63 11.83
C GLY A 115 -6.48 1.47 10.57
N LYS A 116 -7.07 1.64 9.38
CA LYS A 116 -6.36 1.61 8.08
C LYS A 116 -5.17 2.58 8.05
N SER A 117 -5.38 3.82 8.50
CA SER A 117 -4.32 4.83 8.54
C SER A 117 -3.12 4.39 9.37
N LEU A 118 -3.34 3.71 10.51
CA LEU A 118 -2.25 3.15 11.31
C LEU A 118 -1.48 2.05 10.56
N GLN A 119 -2.15 1.20 9.78
CA GLN A 119 -1.50 0.19 8.95
C GLN A 119 -0.65 0.84 7.84
N GLU A 120 -1.18 1.86 7.18
CA GLU A 120 -0.47 2.60 6.13
C GLU A 120 0.74 3.38 6.68
N ILE A 121 0.60 4.02 7.85
CA ILE A 121 1.73 4.66 8.55
C ILE A 121 2.78 3.61 8.93
N SER A 122 2.35 2.44 9.40
CA SER A 122 3.24 1.34 9.75
C SER A 122 3.97 0.77 8.53
N LEU A 123 3.31 0.73 7.37
CA LEU A 123 3.89 0.36 6.10
C LEU A 123 5.03 1.32 5.72
N VAL A 124 4.77 2.63 5.72
CA VAL A 124 5.80 3.65 5.46
C VAL A 124 6.98 3.50 6.42
N ALA A 125 6.71 3.35 7.73
CA ALA A 125 7.74 3.16 8.74
C ALA A 125 8.60 1.91 8.50
N HIS A 126 7.99 0.81 8.05
CA HIS A 126 8.70 -0.44 7.76
C HIS A 126 9.58 -0.32 6.51
N THR A 127 9.17 0.46 5.50
CA THR A 127 9.88 0.57 4.21
C THR A 127 10.86 1.73 4.10
N LEU A 128 11.06 2.56 5.13
CA LEU A 128 11.96 3.73 5.08
C LEU A 128 13.38 3.43 4.58
N ASN A 129 13.94 2.25 4.88
CA ASN A 129 15.27 1.87 4.40
C ASN A 129 15.26 1.59 2.89
N SER A 130 14.24 0.89 2.41
CA SER A 130 14.02 0.57 1.00
C SER A 130 13.77 1.85 0.20
N GLU A 131 12.95 2.76 0.72
CA GLU A 131 12.69 4.11 0.19
C GLU A 131 13.99 4.90 0.00
N ARG A 132 14.88 4.87 1.01
CA ARG A 132 16.18 5.55 0.92
C ARG A 132 17.11 4.96 -0.13
N ASN A 133 17.10 3.65 -0.29
CA ASN A 133 17.91 2.96 -1.30
C ASN A 133 17.39 3.21 -2.72
N TYR A 134 16.07 3.29 -2.88
CA TYR A 134 15.42 3.58 -4.16
C TYR A 134 15.90 4.90 -4.78
N GLN A 135 16.05 5.96 -3.97
CA GLN A 135 16.60 7.23 -4.46
C GLN A 135 18.06 7.11 -4.92
N LYS A 136 18.90 6.33 -4.22
CA LYS A 136 20.31 6.18 -4.59
C LYS A 136 20.50 5.46 -5.93
N SER A 137 19.57 4.55 -6.28
CA SER A 137 19.58 3.86 -7.57
C SER A 137 18.97 4.67 -8.72
N SER A 138 18.15 5.68 -8.42
CA SER A 138 17.59 6.60 -9.41
C SER A 138 18.66 7.61 -9.85
N LEU A 139 19.56 7.19 -10.73
CA LEU A 139 20.52 8.05 -11.46
C LEU A 139 19.86 8.79 -12.65
N SER A 140 18.55 8.70 -12.82
CA SER A 140 17.82 9.37 -13.91
C SER A 140 17.69 10.88 -13.64
N THR A 141 17.63 11.67 -14.71
CA THR A 141 17.45 13.14 -14.70
C THR A 141 16.18 13.60 -13.96
N ILE A 142 15.27 12.67 -13.66
CA ILE A 142 14.08 12.85 -12.82
C ILE A 142 14.51 12.52 -11.38
N SER A 143 14.51 13.52 -10.50
CA SER A 143 14.84 13.31 -9.09
C SER A 143 13.87 12.29 -8.49
N GLY A 144 14.30 11.05 -8.22
CA GLY A 144 13.50 10.08 -7.48
C GLY A 144 13.19 10.62 -6.08
N CYS A 145 11.92 10.65 -5.70
CA CYS A 145 11.53 11.08 -4.35
C CYS A 145 11.46 9.85 -3.44
N GLN A 146 12.13 9.91 -2.29
CA GLN A 146 12.04 8.87 -1.25
C GLN A 146 10.64 8.79 -0.63
N ALA A 147 9.76 9.76 -0.90
CA ALA A 147 8.54 9.94 -0.15
C ALA A 147 7.38 9.07 -0.65
N THR A 148 6.52 8.71 0.30
CA THR A 148 5.15 8.27 0.04
C THR A 148 4.26 9.50 -0.13
N ILE A 149 3.48 9.56 -1.21
CA ILE A 149 2.46 10.61 -1.38
C ILE A 149 1.10 10.06 -0.98
N ILE A 150 0.43 10.76 -0.05
CA ILE A 150 -0.94 10.48 0.38
C ILE A 150 -1.86 11.47 -0.33
N VAL A 151 -2.81 10.94 -1.08
CA VAL A 151 -3.84 11.72 -1.76
C VAL A 151 -5.16 11.50 -1.04
N CYS A 152 -5.72 12.57 -0.48
CA CYS A 152 -6.95 12.48 0.29
C CYS A 152 -7.91 13.63 -0.06
N ARG A 153 -9.12 13.62 0.51
CA ARG A 153 -9.99 14.81 0.45
C ARG A 153 -9.43 15.89 1.37
N LYS A 154 -9.62 17.17 1.02
CA LYS A 154 -9.08 18.32 1.76
C LYS A 154 -9.33 18.27 3.28
N ARG A 155 -10.53 17.82 3.68
CA ARG A 155 -10.91 17.71 5.10
C ARG A 155 -10.12 16.67 5.91
N PHE A 156 -9.44 15.73 5.24
CA PHE A 156 -8.70 14.64 5.88
C PHE A 156 -7.20 14.93 6.03
N ILE A 157 -6.71 16.07 5.53
CA ILE A 157 -5.29 16.42 5.66
C ILE A 157 -4.88 16.54 7.13
N GLU A 158 -5.68 17.26 7.91
CA GLU A 158 -5.44 17.46 9.35
C GLU A 158 -5.55 16.11 10.10
N ASN A 159 -6.56 15.30 9.77
CA ASN A 159 -6.70 13.95 10.32
C ASN A 159 -5.47 13.07 10.07
N TRP A 160 -4.91 13.11 8.86
CA TRP A 160 -3.70 12.34 8.54
C TRP A 160 -2.49 12.80 9.35
N GLU A 161 -2.31 14.11 9.52
CA GLU A 161 -1.24 14.65 10.35
C GLU A 161 -1.41 14.28 11.82
N GLU A 162 -2.64 14.37 12.35
CA GLU A 162 -2.98 13.95 13.71
C GLU A 162 -2.69 12.46 13.92
N GLU A 163 -3.13 11.58 13.01
CA GLU A 163 -2.89 10.14 13.11
C GLU A 163 -1.40 9.79 13.03
N ILE A 164 -0.63 10.45 12.15
CA ILE A 164 0.83 10.29 12.08
C ILE A 164 1.47 10.70 13.41
N ASN A 165 1.13 11.87 13.96
CA ASN A 165 1.67 12.36 15.23
C ASN A 165 1.22 11.50 16.42
N LYS A 166 -0.01 10.97 16.38
CA LYS A 166 -0.59 10.08 17.39
C LYS A 166 0.01 8.69 17.38
N HIS A 167 0.49 8.20 16.25
CA HIS A 167 0.98 6.83 16.12
C HIS A 167 2.49 6.69 16.04
N THR A 168 3.22 7.79 15.82
CA THR A 168 4.68 7.79 15.71
C THR A 168 5.37 8.50 16.89
N HIS A 169 6.63 8.14 17.12
CA HIS A 169 7.54 8.90 17.97
C HIS A 169 7.97 10.19 17.26
N PRO A 170 8.10 11.33 17.97
CA PRO A 170 8.51 12.59 17.37
C PRO A 170 9.79 12.48 16.55
N ASN A 171 9.89 13.25 15.47
CA ASN A 171 11.07 13.34 14.59
C ASN A 171 11.45 12.06 13.84
N ASN A 172 10.58 11.05 13.75
CA ASN A 172 10.86 9.85 12.93
C ASN A 172 10.25 9.91 11.53
N LEU A 173 9.04 10.48 11.38
CA LEU A 173 8.39 10.68 10.09
C LEU A 173 8.17 12.17 9.84
N HIS A 174 8.81 12.70 8.80
CA HIS A 174 8.66 14.10 8.41
C HIS A 174 7.60 14.25 7.32
N VAL A 175 6.51 14.93 7.67
CA VAL A 175 5.37 15.18 6.81
C VAL A 175 5.51 16.55 6.13
N LEU A 176 5.05 16.67 4.89
CA LEU A 176 4.84 17.93 4.19
C LEU A 176 3.41 17.99 3.66
N GLN A 177 2.66 19.02 4.02
CA GLN A 177 1.39 19.31 3.40
C GLN A 177 1.59 20.05 2.08
N TYR A 178 0.97 19.55 1.02
CA TYR A 178 0.99 20.11 -0.32
C TYR A 178 -0.44 20.36 -0.82
N HIS A 179 -1.01 21.50 -0.46
CA HIS A 179 -2.33 21.94 -0.93
C HIS A 179 -2.50 23.46 -0.83
N GLY A 180 -3.49 24.00 -1.54
CA GLY A 180 -3.83 25.42 -1.51
C GLY A 180 -3.08 26.30 -2.52
N SER A 181 -3.41 27.58 -2.57
CA SER A 181 -3.05 28.52 -3.65
C SER A 181 -1.57 28.91 -3.72
N ASN A 182 -0.76 28.64 -2.68
CA ASN A 182 0.67 28.99 -2.63
C ASN A 182 1.59 27.77 -2.46
N CYS A 183 1.08 26.54 -2.62
CA CYS A 183 1.83 25.33 -2.32
C CYS A 183 3.00 25.05 -3.29
N HIS A 184 2.95 25.57 -4.52
CA HIS A 184 3.99 25.34 -5.53
C HIS A 184 5.32 26.04 -5.20
N LYS A 185 5.29 27.10 -4.37
CA LYS A 185 6.51 27.83 -4.00
C LYS A 185 7.41 26.96 -3.12
N ASP A 186 8.64 26.76 -3.60
CA ASP A 186 9.70 26.01 -2.95
C ASP A 186 9.35 24.55 -2.67
N PHE A 187 8.40 23.96 -3.41
CA PHE A 187 8.01 22.56 -3.21
C PHE A 187 9.23 21.64 -3.23
N ILE A 188 10.12 21.84 -4.21
CA ILE A 188 11.36 21.10 -4.37
C ILE A 188 12.22 21.18 -3.10
N ILE A 189 12.37 22.38 -2.52
CA ILE A 189 13.21 22.58 -1.34
C ILE A 189 12.53 21.99 -0.10
N LYS A 190 11.21 22.17 0.03
CA LYS A 190 10.44 21.70 1.18
C LYS A 190 10.28 20.19 1.21
N SER A 191 10.29 19.54 0.05
CA SER A 191 10.15 18.08 -0.09
C SER A 191 11.44 17.32 0.21
N ILE A 192 12.59 18.00 0.24
CA ILE A 192 13.86 17.41 0.65
C ILE A 192 13.73 16.83 2.07
N GLN A 193 14.19 15.58 2.22
CA GLN A 193 14.20 14.83 3.50
C GLN A 193 12.81 14.59 4.12
N ARG A 194 11.74 14.71 3.34
CA ARG A 194 10.38 14.33 3.77
C ARG A 194 10.13 12.85 3.47
N ASN A 195 9.46 12.18 4.39
CA ASN A 195 9.03 10.78 4.22
C ASN A 195 7.62 10.71 3.63
N ILE A 196 6.77 11.68 3.98
CA ILE A 196 5.36 11.70 3.60
C ILE A 196 5.00 13.07 3.03
N ILE A 197 4.30 13.07 1.90
CA ILE A 197 3.70 14.27 1.32
C ILE A 197 2.20 14.07 1.24
N ILE A 198 1.42 14.95 1.87
CA ILE A 198 -0.05 14.87 1.86
C ILE A 198 -0.58 15.91 0.88
N THR A 199 -1.35 15.47 -0.12
CA THR A 199 -1.98 16.32 -1.13
C THR A 199 -3.46 16.00 -1.25
N THR A 200 -4.15 16.79 -2.08
CA THR A 200 -5.56 16.56 -2.41
C THR A 200 -5.77 16.20 -3.86
N TYR A 201 -6.85 15.49 -4.14
CA TYR A 201 -7.30 15.23 -5.51
C TYR A 201 -7.45 16.51 -6.33
N GLU A 202 -7.95 17.60 -5.73
CA GLU A 202 -8.09 18.88 -6.41
C GLU A 202 -6.72 19.49 -6.74
N THR A 203 -5.77 19.43 -5.81
CA THR A 203 -4.39 19.88 -6.07
C THR A 203 -3.75 19.08 -7.20
N LEU A 204 -3.89 17.75 -7.21
CA LEU A 204 -3.39 16.91 -8.31
C LEU A 204 -4.05 17.25 -9.65
N ARG A 205 -5.35 17.55 -9.65
CA ARG A 205 -6.09 17.95 -10.85
C ARG A 205 -5.60 19.30 -11.40
N MET A 206 -5.35 20.27 -10.53
CA MET A 206 -4.79 21.57 -10.90
C MET A 206 -3.36 21.44 -11.44
N ASP A 207 -2.51 20.66 -10.76
CA ASP A 207 -1.14 20.38 -11.20
C ASP A 207 -1.12 19.71 -12.59
N PHE A 208 -2.06 18.80 -12.85
CA PHE A 208 -2.14 18.11 -14.14
C PHE A 208 -2.50 19.05 -15.29
N ARG A 209 -3.34 20.06 -15.01
CA ARG A 209 -3.84 21.04 -15.99
C ARG A 209 -2.88 22.20 -16.24
N SER A 210 -1.89 22.37 -15.37
CA SER A 210 -0.89 23.42 -15.49
C SER A 210 0.09 23.12 -16.62
N THR A 211 0.60 24.17 -17.27
CA THR A 211 1.65 24.08 -18.31
C THR A 211 2.81 25.01 -17.93
N PRO A 212 3.99 24.48 -17.58
CA PRO A 212 4.32 23.06 -17.44
C PRO A 212 3.51 22.39 -16.32
N LYS A 213 3.44 21.05 -16.33
CA LYS A 213 2.76 20.28 -15.27
C LYS A 213 3.34 20.66 -13.90
N GLY A 214 2.45 20.65 -12.91
CA GLY A 214 2.80 20.96 -11.53
C GLY A 214 3.84 19.98 -10.96
N PRO A 215 4.52 20.36 -9.88
CA PRO A 215 5.72 19.69 -9.41
C PRO A 215 5.47 18.23 -9.04
N VAL A 216 4.28 17.84 -8.60
CA VAL A 216 3.99 16.45 -8.22
C VAL A 216 4.15 15.46 -9.40
N TYR A 217 3.96 15.91 -10.63
CA TYR A 217 4.14 15.09 -11.84
C TYR A 217 5.59 15.02 -12.33
N ASN A 218 6.49 15.80 -11.72
CA ASN A 218 7.91 15.83 -12.07
C ASN A 218 8.74 14.87 -11.20
N TYR A 219 8.11 14.12 -10.29
CA TYR A 219 8.76 13.15 -9.41
C TYR A 219 8.26 11.74 -9.70
N GLN A 220 9.20 10.78 -9.60
CA GLN A 220 8.86 9.37 -9.45
C GLN A 220 8.72 9.08 -7.96
N TRP A 221 7.48 8.89 -7.52
CA TRP A 221 7.14 8.55 -6.13
C TRP A 221 7.56 7.11 -5.81
N TYR A 222 7.96 6.86 -4.57
CA TYR A 222 8.15 5.48 -4.10
C TYR A 222 6.80 4.76 -3.97
N ARG A 223 5.82 5.46 -3.39
CA ARG A 223 4.47 4.94 -3.14
C ARG A 223 3.43 6.05 -3.29
N VAL A 224 2.27 5.70 -3.83
CA VAL A 224 1.07 6.54 -3.87
C VAL A 224 -0.01 5.86 -3.04
N LEU A 225 -0.50 6.53 -2.00
CA LEU A 225 -1.64 6.10 -1.18
C LEU A 225 -2.85 6.96 -1.54
N LEU A 226 -3.95 6.30 -1.93
CA LEU A 226 -5.19 6.96 -2.32
C LEU A 226 -6.27 6.70 -1.25
N ASP A 227 -6.64 7.74 -0.52
CA ASP A 227 -7.62 7.66 0.56
C ASP A 227 -9.02 8.08 0.08
N GLU A 228 -10.04 7.28 0.42
CA GLU A 228 -11.45 7.49 0.02
C GLU A 228 -11.65 7.61 -1.51
N ALA A 229 -10.99 6.73 -2.28
CA ALA A 229 -10.91 6.73 -3.75
C ALA A 229 -12.13 6.13 -4.49
N GLN A 230 -13.32 6.18 -3.87
CA GLN A 230 -14.58 5.69 -4.44
C GLN A 230 -15.18 6.63 -5.49
#